data_AF-A0A813H580-F1
#
_entry.id   AF-A0A813H580-F1
#
_cell.length_a   1.000
_cell.length_b   1.000
_cell.length_c   1.000
_cell.angle_alpha   90.00
_cell.angle_beta   90.00
_cell.angle_gamma   90.00
#
_symmetry.space_group_name_H-M   'P 1'
#
loop_
_entity.id
_entity.type
_entity.pdbx_description
1 polymer ?
#
loop_
_entity_poly.entity_id
_entity_poly.type
_entity_poly.pdbx_seq_one_letter_code
_entity_poly.pdbx_strand_id
1 'polypeptide(L)'
;MDEVEEIMMKYDADQSGCFSVAEVKAIIKDLENHRKQAKHIFRALLLTIVVALVVLGTLFVMMFLSNEAAKESHTSGGTMVDLEGEAVKVDTVESMSVLFDLPLIDTNTLAYMSDITFFIDMRSDAKINSELEATMKVGGAMRAPDDSNQVYLITTSGFRITIDGASTTGTIEMGNTTFPISDKSFVLDRRLQDDSTQADSWMKCDESRANCFPEAPPKGWQKRRLQEIELHGRGLGRPRRGGSMARVRFQCSLTANRAGND
;
A
#
# COMPACT_ATOMS: atom_id res chain seq x y z
N MET A 1 21.75 -37.68 46.86
CA MET A 1 21.45 -36.91 48.08
C MET A 1 20.24 -36.08 47.78
N ASP A 2 19.25 -36.16 48.65
CA ASP A 2 18.00 -35.41 48.54
C ASP A 2 18.19 -33.96 49.03
N GLU A 3 17.40 -33.00 48.55
CA GLU A 3 17.51 -31.59 48.97
C GLU A 3 17.29 -31.43 50.48
N VAL A 4 16.46 -32.28 51.06
CA VAL A 4 16.19 -32.31 52.50
C VAL A 4 17.42 -32.78 53.28
N GLU A 5 18.17 -33.76 52.77
CA GLU A 5 19.40 -34.26 53.39
C GLU A 5 20.49 -33.18 53.39
N GLU A 6 20.59 -32.38 52.34
CA GLU A 6 21.55 -31.27 52.25
C GLU A 6 21.23 -30.17 53.29
N ILE A 7 19.95 -29.82 53.46
CA ILE A 7 19.53 -28.86 54.48
C ILE A 7 19.77 -29.43 55.88
N MET A 8 19.50 -30.72 56.10
CA MET A 8 19.75 -31.37 57.38
C MET A 8 21.25 -31.35 57.73
N MET A 9 22.14 -31.67 56.79
CA MET A 9 23.59 -31.61 57.00
C MET A 9 24.12 -30.20 57.23
N LYS A 10 23.47 -29.17 56.65
CA LYS A 10 23.87 -27.76 56.87
C LYS A 10 23.67 -27.33 58.33
N TYR A 11 22.68 -27.90 59.01
CA TYR A 11 22.31 -27.52 60.38
C TYR A 11 22.76 -28.51 61.46
N ASP A 12 23.21 -29.71 61.09
CA ASP A 12 23.84 -30.70 61.96
C ASP A 12 25.36 -30.44 62.04
N ALA A 13 25.78 -29.60 63.00
CA ALA A 13 27.15 -29.09 63.07
C ALA A 13 28.15 -30.15 63.60
N ASP A 14 27.66 -31.12 64.37
CA ASP A 14 28.46 -32.19 64.95
C ASP A 14 28.38 -33.53 64.19
N GLN A 15 27.55 -33.60 63.14
CA GLN A 15 27.31 -34.79 62.31
C GLN A 15 26.84 -35.99 63.13
N SER A 16 26.16 -35.74 64.25
CA SER A 16 25.69 -36.79 65.14
C SER A 16 24.44 -37.51 64.62
N GLY A 17 23.74 -36.92 63.64
CA GLY A 17 22.45 -37.39 63.17
C GLY A 17 21.29 -37.10 64.12
N CYS A 18 21.52 -36.34 65.20
CA CYS A 18 20.52 -35.92 66.18
C CYS A 18 20.54 -34.40 66.36
N PHE A 19 19.41 -33.73 66.17
CA PHE A 19 19.35 -32.26 66.32
C PHE A 19 19.31 -31.81 67.77
N SER A 20 20.26 -30.97 68.15
CA SER A 20 20.25 -30.26 69.44
C SER A 20 19.26 -29.09 69.44
N VAL A 21 18.82 -28.67 70.63
CA VAL A 21 17.91 -27.52 70.79
C VAL A 21 18.50 -26.23 70.20
N ALA A 22 19.83 -26.09 70.21
CA ALA A 22 20.51 -24.94 69.63
C ALA A 22 20.41 -24.90 68.09
N GLU A 23 20.57 -26.05 67.44
CA GLU A 23 20.46 -26.19 65.98
C GLU A 23 19.03 -25.99 65.50
N VAL A 24 18.04 -26.57 66.21
CA VAL A 24 16.62 -26.33 65.94
C VAL A 24 16.27 -24.84 66.05
N LYS A 25 16.82 -24.13 67.03
CA LYS A 25 16.62 -22.69 67.18
C LYS A 25 17.25 -21.88 66.03
N ALA A 26 18.39 -22.31 65.51
CA ALA A 26 19.00 -21.71 64.33
C ALA A 26 18.13 -21.90 63.08
N ILE A 27 17.57 -23.11 62.88
CA ILE A 27 16.64 -23.43 61.79
C ILE A 27 15.40 -22.53 61.85
N ILE A 28 14.77 -22.40 63.03
CA ILE A 28 13.58 -21.55 63.20
C ILE A 28 13.89 -20.09 62.89
N LYS A 29 15.05 -19.58 63.35
CA LYS A 29 15.47 -18.20 63.09
C LYS A 29 15.70 -17.94 61.60
N ASP A 30 16.26 -18.91 60.88
CA ASP A 30 16.48 -18.82 59.44
C ASP A 30 15.14 -18.85 58.67
N LEU A 31 14.22 -19.73 59.06
CA LEU A 31 12.85 -19.78 58.55
C LEU A 31 12.10 -18.45 58.72
N GLU A 32 12.24 -17.80 59.88
CA GLU A 32 11.66 -16.47 60.11
C GLU A 32 12.29 -15.38 59.23
N ASN A 33 13.61 -15.43 59.03
CA ASN A 33 14.31 -14.50 58.15
C ASN A 33 13.88 -14.66 56.70
N HIS A 34 13.79 -15.90 56.21
CA HIS A 34 13.28 -16.19 54.86
C HIS A 34 11.83 -15.75 54.69
N ARG A 35 10.98 -15.93 55.70
CA ARG A 35 9.59 -15.44 55.67
C ARG A 35 9.52 -13.91 55.57
N LYS A 36 10.40 -13.19 56.28
CA LYS A 36 10.50 -11.72 56.17
C LYS A 36 11.00 -11.29 54.80
N GLN A 37 12.05 -11.93 54.28
CA GLN A 37 12.59 -11.63 52.95
C GLN A 37 11.56 -11.90 51.84
N ALA A 38 10.83 -13.02 51.90
CA ALA A 38 9.76 -13.33 50.95
C ALA A 38 8.67 -12.24 50.93
N LYS A 39 8.32 -11.69 52.11
CA LYS A 39 7.36 -10.57 52.20
C LYS A 39 7.91 -9.28 51.58
N HIS A 40 9.21 -9.01 51.71
CA HIS A 40 9.85 -7.86 51.07
C HIS A 40 9.94 -8.01 49.56
N ILE A 41 10.29 -9.21 49.06
CA ILE A 41 10.32 -9.52 47.63
C ILE A 41 8.93 -9.36 47.02
N PHE A 42 7.88 -9.87 47.67
CA PHE A 42 6.52 -9.73 47.18
C PHE A 42 6.08 -8.26 47.12
N ARG A 43 6.41 -7.45 48.13
CA ARG A 43 6.14 -6.00 48.11
C ARG A 43 6.92 -5.27 47.03
N ALA A 44 8.19 -5.63 46.81
CA ALA A 44 9.01 -5.06 45.75
C ALA A 44 8.46 -5.39 44.36
N LEU A 45 8.06 -6.64 44.13
CA LEU A 45 7.41 -7.11 42.90
C LEU A 45 6.10 -6.36 42.61
N LEU A 46 5.27 -6.16 43.64
CA LEU A 46 4.02 -5.44 43.48
C LEU A 46 4.27 -3.96 43.14
N LEU A 47 5.26 -3.34 43.76
CA LEU A 47 5.67 -1.97 43.46
C LEU A 47 6.19 -1.82 42.02
N THR A 48 7.01 -2.76 41.53
CA THR A 48 7.47 -2.72 40.13
C THR A 48 6.33 -2.90 39.13
N ILE A 49 5.35 -3.76 39.41
CA ILE A 49 4.15 -3.89 38.56
C ILE A 49 3.37 -2.57 38.51
N VAL A 50 3.17 -1.91 39.65
CA VAL A 50 2.48 -0.61 39.71
C VAL A 50 3.24 0.45 38.90
N VAL A 51 4.55 0.53 39.04
CA VAL A 51 5.38 1.46 38.26
C VAL A 51 5.28 1.16 36.76
N ALA A 52 5.32 -0.11 36.35
CA ALA A 52 5.16 -0.50 34.95
C ALA A 52 3.79 -0.09 34.39
N LEU A 53 2.71 -0.24 35.16
CA LEU A 53 1.37 0.20 34.76
C LEU A 53 1.28 1.73 34.62
N VAL A 54 1.95 2.49 35.48
CA VAL A 54 2.01 3.96 35.35
C VAL A 54 2.71 4.36 34.05
N VAL A 55 3.85 3.74 33.73
CA VAL A 55 4.58 4.01 32.49
C VAL A 55 3.72 3.67 31.26
N LEU A 56 3.07 2.49 31.25
CA LEU A 56 2.16 2.12 30.16
C LEU A 56 0.98 3.08 30.02
N GLY A 57 0.43 3.55 31.13
CA GLY A 57 -0.63 4.56 31.14
C GLY A 57 -0.18 5.89 30.51
N THR A 58 1.03 6.37 30.84
CA THR A 58 1.55 7.62 30.27
C THR A 58 1.78 7.53 28.75
N LEU A 59 2.25 6.38 28.25
CA LEU A 59 2.41 6.16 26.80
C LEU A 59 1.07 6.19 26.08
N PHE A 60 0.03 5.58 26.65
CA PHE A 60 -1.31 5.61 26.09
C PHE A 60 -1.86 7.04 26.01
N VAL A 61 -1.73 7.83 27.08
CA VAL A 61 -2.18 9.23 27.10
C VAL A 61 -1.47 10.06 26.03
N MET A 62 -0.15 9.90 25.89
CA MET A 62 0.62 10.64 24.89
C MET A 62 0.20 10.31 23.46
N MET A 63 -0.13 9.04 23.18
CA MET A 63 -0.59 8.60 21.86
C MET A 63 -1.96 9.16 21.50
N PHE A 64 -2.88 9.26 22.48
CA PHE A 64 -4.17 9.91 22.25
C PHE A 64 -4.02 11.40 21.94
N LEU A 65 -3.23 12.12 22.73
CA LEU A 65 -2.97 13.55 22.50
C LEU A 65 -2.32 13.82 21.13
N SER A 66 -1.39 12.96 20.72
CA SER A 66 -0.72 13.08 19.41
C SER A 66 -1.68 12.84 18.25
N ASN A 67 -2.58 11.86 18.39
CA ASN A 67 -3.55 11.54 17.35
C ASN A 67 -4.67 12.58 17.23
N GLU A 68 -5.04 13.23 18.33
CA GLU A 68 -5.99 14.35 18.31
C GLU A 68 -5.35 15.57 17.64
N ALA A 69 -4.12 15.93 18.02
CA ALA A 69 -3.37 16.99 17.37
C ALA A 69 -3.15 16.75 15.86
N ALA A 70 -2.97 15.50 15.44
CA ALA A 70 -2.79 15.15 14.03
C ALA A 70 -4.08 15.21 13.20
N LYS A 71 -5.27 15.24 13.82
CA LYS A 71 -6.55 15.22 13.10
C LYS A 71 -7.11 16.60 12.76
N GLU A 72 -6.55 17.66 13.31
CA GLU A 72 -6.99 19.01 13.02
C GLU A 72 -6.14 19.62 11.89
N SER A 73 -6.42 19.22 10.65
CA SER A 73 -6.05 20.06 9.50
C SER A 73 -6.92 21.32 9.55
N HIS A 74 -6.39 22.37 10.15
CA HIS A 74 -7.04 23.67 10.17
C HIS A 74 -7.04 24.24 8.76
N THR A 75 -8.24 24.58 8.28
CA THR A 75 -8.40 25.31 7.03
C THR A 75 -9.03 26.65 7.37
N SER A 76 -8.29 27.73 7.16
CA SER A 76 -8.78 29.10 7.37
C SER A 76 -8.84 29.79 6.02
N GLY A 77 -10.03 30.24 5.62
CA GLY A 77 -10.22 30.89 4.31
C GLY A 77 -9.95 29.98 3.11
N GLY A 78 -10.11 28.66 3.23
CA GLY A 78 -9.87 27.70 2.14
C GLY A 78 -8.40 27.33 1.92
N THR A 79 -7.48 27.84 2.74
CA THR A 79 -6.06 27.48 2.73
C THR A 79 -5.74 26.61 3.95
N MET A 80 -4.93 25.57 3.77
CA MET A 80 -4.43 24.76 4.89
C MET A 80 -3.38 25.57 5.66
N VAL A 81 -3.62 25.74 6.95
CA VAL A 81 -2.74 26.50 7.84
C VAL A 81 -2.15 25.57 8.91
N ASP A 82 -0.98 25.91 9.44
CA ASP A 82 -0.42 25.23 10.60
C ASP A 82 -1.12 25.67 11.90
N LEU A 83 -0.66 25.15 13.03
CA LEU A 83 -1.21 25.46 14.35
C LEU A 83 -0.95 26.92 14.75
N GLU A 84 0.07 27.55 14.17
CA GLU A 84 0.41 28.96 14.33
C GLU A 84 -0.41 29.87 13.41
N GLY A 85 -1.19 29.30 12.48
CA GLY A 85 -2.01 30.02 11.51
C GLY A 85 -1.26 30.46 10.26
N GLU A 86 -0.02 30.03 10.10
CA GLU A 86 0.78 30.28 8.91
C GLU A 86 0.39 29.33 7.78
N ALA A 87 0.49 29.80 6.54
CA ALA A 87 0.08 29.02 5.39
C ALA A 87 1.06 27.85 5.15
N VAL A 88 0.56 26.62 5.29
CA VAL A 88 1.33 25.43 4.93
C VAL A 88 1.24 25.26 3.43
N LYS A 89 2.37 25.48 2.74
CA LYS A 89 2.50 25.16 1.33
C LYS A 89 2.54 23.64 1.20
N VAL A 90 1.38 23.03 1.00
CA VAL A 90 1.30 21.66 0.49
C VAL A 90 1.91 21.67 -0.91
N ASP A 91 2.85 20.76 -1.16
CA ASP A 91 3.36 20.55 -2.51
C ASP A 91 2.16 20.10 -3.35
N THR A 92 1.73 20.95 -4.28
CA THR A 92 0.57 20.69 -5.12
C THR A 92 0.86 19.42 -5.89
N VAL A 93 -0.02 18.42 -5.74
CA VAL A 93 -0.03 17.19 -6.55
C VAL A 93 0.26 17.60 -7.99
N GLU A 94 1.39 17.12 -8.52
CA GLU A 94 1.78 17.33 -9.91
C GLU A 94 0.56 16.99 -10.78
N SER A 95 -0.07 18.03 -11.34
CA SER A 95 -1.31 17.87 -12.06
C SER A 95 -0.98 17.10 -13.33
N MET A 96 -1.32 15.80 -13.37
CA MET A 96 -1.23 14.99 -14.57
C MET A 96 -2.35 15.43 -15.53
N SER A 97 -2.13 16.54 -16.25
CA SER A 97 -2.93 16.83 -17.43
C SER A 97 -2.65 15.76 -18.49
N VAL A 98 -3.69 15.32 -19.20
CA VAL A 98 -3.50 14.46 -20.36
C VAL A 98 -2.60 15.20 -21.36
N LEU A 99 -1.61 14.52 -21.94
CA LEU A 99 -0.58 15.10 -22.81
C LEU A 99 -1.14 16.05 -23.89
N PHE A 100 -2.31 15.71 -24.44
CA PHE A 100 -2.96 16.45 -25.51
C PHE A 100 -3.86 17.60 -25.06
N ASP A 101 -4.06 17.77 -23.75
CA ASP A 101 -4.80 18.91 -23.17
C ASP A 101 -3.88 20.10 -22.86
N LEU A 102 -2.56 19.95 -23.00
CA LEU A 102 -1.59 21.01 -22.77
C LEU A 102 -1.87 22.31 -23.56
N PRO A 103 -2.37 22.29 -24.81
CA PRO A 103 -2.75 23.52 -25.52
C PRO A 103 -3.93 24.28 -24.87
N LEU A 104 -4.72 23.65 -24.02
CA LEU A 104 -5.82 24.32 -23.30
C LEU A 104 -5.32 25.07 -22.06
N ILE A 105 -4.09 24.81 -21.63
CA ILE A 105 -3.47 25.42 -20.45
C ILE A 105 -2.88 26.80 -20.82
N ASP A 106 -2.99 27.75 -19.90
CA ASP A 106 -2.39 29.08 -20.06
C ASP A 106 -0.85 29.00 -20.04
N THR A 107 -0.20 29.87 -20.83
CA THR A 107 1.26 29.87 -20.95
C THR A 107 1.97 30.16 -19.63
N ASN A 108 1.37 30.94 -18.72
CA ASN A 108 1.95 31.16 -17.38
C ASN A 108 1.95 29.89 -16.55
N THR A 109 0.92 29.05 -16.67
CA THR A 109 0.85 27.76 -15.98
C THR A 109 1.83 26.76 -16.59
N LEU A 110 1.95 26.74 -17.93
CA LEU A 110 2.93 25.90 -18.63
C LEU A 110 4.39 26.26 -18.25
N ALA A 111 4.66 27.50 -17.86
CA ALA A 111 5.99 27.91 -17.39
C ALA A 111 6.42 27.23 -16.07
N TYR A 112 5.47 26.69 -15.30
CA TYR A 112 5.76 25.91 -14.09
C TYR A 112 5.94 24.41 -14.35
N MET A 113 5.71 23.94 -15.58
CA MET A 113 5.92 22.53 -15.95
C MET A 113 7.41 22.21 -15.99
N SER A 114 7.88 21.30 -15.14
CA SER A 114 9.31 20.94 -15.05
C SER A 114 9.69 19.77 -15.93
N ASP A 115 8.84 18.76 -15.98
CA ASP A 115 9.10 17.47 -16.61
C ASP A 115 7.85 17.01 -17.36
N ILE A 116 8.05 16.26 -18.44
CA ILE A 116 6.99 15.68 -19.25
C ILE A 116 7.35 14.24 -19.61
N THR A 117 6.38 13.33 -19.52
CA THR A 117 6.57 11.90 -19.81
C THR A 117 5.62 11.47 -20.93
N PHE A 118 6.14 10.79 -21.94
CA PHE A 118 5.39 10.27 -23.09
C PHE A 118 6.10 9.09 -23.75
N PHE A 119 5.38 8.38 -24.62
CA PHE A 119 5.93 7.35 -25.48
C PHE A 119 6.38 7.96 -26.81
N ILE A 120 7.55 7.54 -27.32
CA ILE A 120 8.10 7.93 -28.61
C ILE A 120 8.16 6.70 -29.51
N ASP A 121 7.60 6.78 -30.72
CA ASP A 121 7.79 5.74 -31.73
C ASP A 121 9.11 5.97 -32.48
N MET A 122 10.17 5.27 -32.06
CA MET A 122 11.47 5.29 -32.72
C MET A 122 11.70 4.07 -33.61
N ARG A 123 10.65 3.40 -34.10
CA ARG A 123 10.78 2.26 -35.03
C ARG A 123 11.42 2.65 -36.36
N SER A 124 11.35 3.92 -36.75
CA SER A 124 12.03 4.46 -37.92
C SER A 124 13.54 4.62 -37.71
N ASP A 125 14.04 4.60 -36.48
CA ASP A 125 15.47 4.69 -36.18
C ASP A 125 16.12 3.30 -36.27
N ALA A 126 17.15 3.17 -37.12
CA ALA A 126 17.82 1.90 -37.38
C ALA A 126 18.54 1.29 -36.17
N LYS A 127 18.85 2.09 -35.13
CA LYS A 127 19.57 1.63 -33.93
C LYS A 127 18.62 1.17 -32.84
N ILE A 128 17.50 1.88 -32.66
CA ILE A 128 16.55 1.62 -31.58
C ILE A 128 15.48 0.64 -32.05
N ASN A 129 14.89 0.88 -33.23
CA ASN A 129 13.84 0.07 -33.84
C ASN A 129 12.75 -0.39 -32.85
N SER A 130 12.40 0.48 -31.92
CA SER A 130 11.48 0.18 -30.82
C SER A 130 10.79 1.46 -30.39
N GLU A 131 9.68 1.28 -29.70
CA GLU A 131 9.07 2.31 -28.91
C GLU A 131 9.81 2.48 -27.58
N LEU A 132 9.86 3.71 -27.07
CA LEU A 132 10.48 4.04 -25.78
C LEU A 132 9.57 4.97 -24.99
N GLU A 133 9.45 4.71 -23.68
CA GLU A 133 8.93 5.68 -22.71
C GLU A 133 10.04 6.64 -22.32
N ALA A 134 9.80 7.94 -22.44
CA ALA A 134 10.79 8.98 -22.17
C ALA A 134 10.21 10.06 -21.26
N THR A 135 10.99 10.44 -20.25
CA THR A 135 10.74 11.63 -19.42
C THR A 135 11.79 12.69 -19.75
N MET A 136 11.36 13.90 -20.07
CA MET A 136 12.24 15.00 -20.47
C MET A 136 11.97 16.26 -19.66
N LYS A 137 13.03 16.99 -19.32
CA LYS A 137 12.94 18.31 -18.68
C LYS A 137 12.54 19.39 -19.66
N VAL A 138 11.47 20.11 -19.34
CA VAL A 138 10.93 21.22 -20.12
C VAL A 138 11.71 22.48 -19.76
N GLY A 139 12.36 23.10 -20.75
CA GLY A 139 13.09 24.36 -20.61
C GLY A 139 12.22 25.57 -20.96
N GLY A 140 11.15 25.38 -21.73
CA GLY A 140 10.20 26.43 -22.06
C GLY A 140 8.99 25.91 -22.82
N ALA A 141 7.92 26.70 -22.81
CA ALA A 141 6.70 26.45 -23.55
C ALA A 141 6.30 27.70 -24.36
N MET A 142 5.84 27.49 -25.58
CA MET A 142 5.41 28.52 -26.52
C MET A 142 4.09 28.09 -27.15
N ARG A 143 3.14 29.02 -27.27
CA ARG A 143 1.90 28.79 -28.03
C ARG A 143 2.13 29.15 -29.50
N ALA A 144 1.51 28.41 -30.42
CA ALA A 144 1.53 28.81 -31.82
C ALA A 144 0.78 30.14 -32.01
N PRO A 145 1.30 31.07 -32.83
CA PRO A 145 0.64 32.37 -33.05
C PRO A 145 -0.68 32.23 -33.79
N ASP A 146 -0.79 31.24 -34.67
CA ASP A 146 -1.91 31.07 -35.60
C ASP A 146 -2.87 29.92 -35.21
N ASP A 147 -2.53 29.11 -34.20
CA ASP A 147 -3.32 27.96 -33.76
C ASP A 147 -3.38 27.84 -32.23
N SER A 148 -4.57 28.03 -31.66
CA SER A 148 -4.80 27.89 -30.22
C SER A 148 -4.72 26.45 -29.72
N ASN A 149 -4.74 25.47 -30.61
CA ASN A 149 -4.68 24.04 -30.27
C ASN A 149 -3.26 23.48 -30.38
N GLN A 150 -2.28 24.30 -30.72
CA GLN A 150 -0.88 23.88 -30.81
C GLN A 150 0.00 24.54 -29.76
N VAL A 151 0.82 23.72 -29.11
CA VAL A 151 1.86 24.16 -28.18
C VAL A 151 3.19 23.54 -28.57
N TYR A 152 4.24 24.36 -28.51
CA TYR A 152 5.63 23.95 -28.67
C TYR A 152 6.30 23.92 -27.31
N LEU A 153 6.84 22.77 -26.93
CA LEU A 153 7.69 22.64 -25.75
C LEU A 153 9.14 22.51 -26.21
N ILE A 154 10.03 23.24 -25.57
CA ILE A 154 11.46 23.16 -25.80
C ILE A 154 12.06 22.46 -24.58
N THR A 155 12.72 21.32 -24.80
CA THR A 155 13.41 20.62 -23.72
C THR A 155 14.72 21.31 -23.38
N THR A 156 15.24 21.07 -22.17
CA THR A 156 16.57 21.54 -21.76
C THR A 156 17.71 20.98 -22.62
N SER A 157 17.48 19.84 -23.27
CA SER A 157 18.37 19.24 -24.27
C SER A 157 18.28 19.88 -25.67
N GLY A 158 17.36 20.82 -25.87
CA GLY A 158 17.16 21.53 -27.14
C GLY A 158 16.26 20.81 -28.15
N PHE A 159 15.52 19.78 -27.74
CA PHE A 159 14.53 19.13 -28.59
C PHE A 159 13.24 19.93 -28.61
N ARG A 160 12.59 19.98 -29.77
CA ARG A 160 11.30 20.63 -29.93
C ARG A 160 10.20 19.58 -29.95
N ILE A 161 9.25 19.69 -29.03
CA ILE A 161 8.05 18.86 -28.98
C ILE A 161 6.90 19.73 -29.46
N THR A 162 6.18 19.27 -30.48
CA THR A 162 4.97 19.90 -30.99
C THR A 162 3.78 19.05 -30.59
N ILE A 163 2.81 19.63 -29.91
CA ILE A 163 1.59 18.95 -29.46
C ILE A 163 0.39 19.65 -30.08
N ASP A 164 -0.44 18.89 -30.78
CA ASP A 164 -1.70 19.34 -31.35
C ASP A 164 -2.85 18.66 -30.60
N GLY A 165 -3.61 19.45 -29.85
CA GLY A 165 -4.75 18.98 -29.07
C GLY A 165 -5.98 18.68 -29.92
N ALA A 166 -6.11 19.27 -31.11
CA ALA A 166 -7.26 19.05 -31.99
C ALA A 166 -7.19 17.69 -32.70
N SER A 167 -5.99 17.33 -33.19
CA SER A 167 -5.75 16.02 -33.81
C SER A 167 -5.38 14.94 -32.80
N THR A 168 -5.12 15.30 -31.53
CA THR A 168 -4.54 14.41 -30.50
C THR A 168 -3.26 13.74 -30.97
N THR A 169 -2.41 14.50 -31.68
CA THR A 169 -1.12 14.02 -32.16
C THR A 169 0.00 14.89 -31.65
N GLY A 170 1.15 14.28 -31.37
CA GLY A 170 2.35 15.02 -31.04
C GLY A 170 3.53 14.51 -31.83
N THR A 171 4.55 15.35 -31.96
CA THR A 171 5.84 14.98 -32.53
C THR A 171 6.98 15.56 -31.71
N ILE A 172 8.11 14.86 -31.70
CA ILE A 172 9.37 15.36 -31.15
C ILE A 172 10.42 15.41 -32.26
N GLU A 173 11.09 16.53 -32.36
CA GLU A 173 12.23 16.74 -33.24
C GLU A 173 13.54 16.54 -32.48
N MET A 174 14.28 15.50 -32.86
CA MET A 174 15.58 15.16 -32.28
C MET A 174 16.66 15.32 -33.35
N GLY A 175 17.18 16.54 -33.48
CA GLY A 175 18.12 16.89 -34.56
C GLY A 175 17.38 17.08 -35.90
N ASN A 176 17.67 16.23 -36.89
CA ASN A 176 17.06 16.31 -38.23
C ASN A 176 15.93 15.29 -38.45
N THR A 177 15.53 14.56 -37.41
CA THR A 177 14.50 13.53 -37.48
C THR A 177 13.34 13.88 -36.56
N THR A 178 12.13 13.60 -37.04
CA THR A 178 10.88 13.82 -36.33
C THR A 178 10.25 12.47 -36.01
N PHE A 179 9.89 12.26 -34.75
CA PHE A 179 9.26 11.04 -34.27
C PHE A 179 7.88 11.37 -33.69
N PRO A 180 6.86 10.54 -33.91
CA PRO A 180 5.56 10.76 -33.30
C PRO A 180 5.60 10.37 -31.81
N ILE A 181 4.81 11.09 -31.01
CA ILE A 181 4.66 10.85 -29.57
C ILE A 181 3.22 10.54 -29.19
N SER A 182 3.04 9.84 -28.07
CA SER A 182 1.73 9.41 -27.57
C SER A 182 1.71 9.36 -26.04
N ASP A 183 0.53 9.55 -25.44
CA ASP A 183 0.27 9.35 -24.02
C ASP A 183 0.14 7.86 -23.64
N LYS A 184 -0.04 7.00 -24.66
CA LYS A 184 -0.20 5.55 -24.53
C LYS A 184 0.79 4.82 -25.41
N SER A 185 1.05 3.57 -25.05
CA SER A 185 1.96 2.75 -25.84
C SER A 185 1.43 2.50 -27.27
N PHE A 186 2.32 2.58 -28.27
CA PHE A 186 2.05 2.28 -29.69
C PHE A 186 2.03 0.77 -29.98
N VAL A 187 2.68 -0.02 -29.13
CA VAL A 187 2.38 -1.45 -29.06
C VAL A 187 0.96 -1.52 -28.50
N LEU A 188 0.00 -1.81 -29.39
CA LEU A 188 -1.34 -2.24 -28.99
C LEU A 188 -1.17 -3.15 -27.80
N ASP A 189 -1.66 -2.70 -26.64
CA ASP A 189 -1.73 -3.49 -25.45
C ASP A 189 -2.07 -4.90 -25.91
N ARG A 190 -1.20 -5.86 -25.61
CA ARG A 190 -1.68 -7.22 -25.36
C ARG A 190 -2.49 -7.10 -24.07
N ARG A 191 -3.58 -6.33 -24.16
CA ARG A 191 -4.52 -6.06 -23.11
C ARG A 191 -4.95 -7.48 -22.79
N LEU A 192 -4.89 -7.82 -21.52
CA LEU A 192 -5.97 -8.61 -20.98
C LEU A 192 -7.22 -7.87 -21.47
N GLN A 193 -7.78 -8.32 -22.61
CA GLN A 193 -9.19 -8.12 -22.84
C GLN A 193 -9.77 -8.60 -21.53
N ASP A 194 -10.29 -7.64 -20.77
CA ASP A 194 -11.23 -7.94 -19.73
C ASP A 194 -12.34 -8.61 -20.51
N ASP A 195 -12.21 -9.92 -20.58
CA ASP A 195 -13.05 -10.80 -21.37
C ASP A 195 -14.34 -10.96 -20.58
N SER A 196 -14.91 -9.82 -20.14
CA SER A 196 -16.19 -9.76 -19.47
C SER A 196 -17.24 -10.29 -20.44
N THR A 197 -17.06 -10.16 -21.76
CA THR A 197 -17.95 -10.78 -22.74
C THR A 197 -17.85 -12.31 -22.82
N GLN A 198 -16.70 -12.95 -22.56
CA GLN A 198 -16.65 -14.42 -22.44
C GLN A 198 -16.82 -14.90 -20.99
N ALA A 199 -16.62 -14.03 -20.00
CA ALA A 199 -17.01 -14.27 -18.61
C ALA A 199 -18.54 -14.24 -18.44
N ASP A 200 -19.24 -13.49 -19.28
CA ASP A 200 -20.70 -13.46 -19.32
C ASP A 200 -21.29 -14.65 -20.08
N SER A 201 -20.50 -15.38 -20.89
CA SER A 201 -20.98 -16.55 -21.63
C SER A 201 -21.33 -17.75 -20.73
N TRP A 202 -20.88 -17.79 -19.47
CA TRP A 202 -21.17 -18.90 -18.55
C TRP A 202 -22.07 -18.52 -17.36
N MET A 203 -22.48 -17.24 -17.28
CA MET A 203 -23.50 -16.80 -16.33
C MET A 203 -24.82 -16.57 -17.06
N LYS A 204 -25.76 -17.50 -16.92
CA LYS A 204 -27.15 -17.23 -17.30
C LYS A 204 -27.85 -16.57 -16.13
N CYS A 205 -28.20 -15.30 -16.31
CA CYS A 205 -29.14 -14.63 -15.44
C CYS A 205 -30.56 -14.92 -15.97
N ASP A 206 -31.42 -15.45 -15.11
CA ASP A 206 -32.85 -15.61 -15.40
C ASP A 206 -33.51 -14.25 -15.14
N GLU A 207 -34.01 -13.57 -16.17
CA GLU A 207 -34.62 -12.24 -16.00
C GLU A 207 -35.83 -12.24 -15.03
N SER A 208 -36.47 -13.40 -14.81
CA SER A 208 -37.60 -13.53 -13.88
C SER A 208 -37.20 -13.64 -12.41
N ARG A 209 -35.93 -13.91 -12.12
CA ARG A 209 -35.39 -14.12 -10.77
C ARG A 209 -34.06 -13.41 -10.70
N ALA A 210 -33.91 -12.38 -9.87
CA ALA A 210 -32.68 -11.59 -9.69
C ALA A 210 -31.44 -12.35 -9.16
N ASN A 211 -31.30 -13.64 -9.49
CA ASN A 211 -30.22 -14.53 -9.13
C ASN A 211 -29.57 -15.05 -10.42
N CYS A 212 -28.30 -14.73 -10.63
CA CYS A 212 -27.48 -15.34 -11.67
C CYS A 212 -26.85 -16.63 -11.10
N PHE A 213 -26.92 -17.73 -11.85
CA PHE A 213 -26.27 -18.98 -11.48
C PHE A 213 -25.17 -19.31 -12.49
N PRO A 214 -23.99 -19.77 -12.03
CA PRO A 214 -22.95 -20.22 -12.93
C PRO A 214 -23.40 -21.54 -13.58
N GLU A 215 -23.41 -21.60 -14.91
CA GLU A 215 -23.61 -22.87 -15.62
C GLU A 215 -22.41 -23.79 -15.34
N ALA A 216 -22.68 -25.09 -15.16
CA ALA A 216 -21.61 -26.05 -14.95
C ALA A 216 -20.63 -25.99 -16.13
N PRO A 217 -19.31 -25.88 -15.89
CA PRO A 217 -18.34 -25.71 -16.97
C PRO A 217 -18.42 -26.89 -17.95
N PRO A 218 -18.22 -26.66 -19.26
CA PRO A 218 -18.31 -27.71 -20.26
C PRO A 218 -17.34 -28.87 -19.95
N LYS A 219 -17.79 -30.10 -20.22
CA LYS A 219 -17.00 -31.33 -20.04
C LYS A 219 -15.68 -31.20 -20.79
N GLY A 220 -14.59 -30.96 -20.07
CA GLY A 220 -13.24 -30.82 -20.62
C GLY A 220 -12.45 -29.59 -20.12
N TRP A 221 -13.12 -28.59 -19.54
CA TRP A 221 -12.47 -27.37 -19.04
C TRP A 221 -11.39 -27.65 -17.98
N GLN A 222 -11.66 -28.61 -17.07
CA GLN A 222 -10.69 -29.03 -16.05
C GLN A 222 -9.39 -29.58 -16.65
N LYS A 223 -9.45 -30.27 -17.80
CA LYS A 223 -8.26 -30.86 -18.43
C LYS A 223 -7.33 -29.78 -19.01
N ARG A 224 -7.91 -28.73 -19.63
CA ARG A 224 -7.11 -27.61 -20.16
C ARG A 224 -6.44 -26.80 -19.06
N ARG A 225 -7.16 -26.47 -17.98
CA ARG A 225 -6.56 -25.74 -16.85
C ARG A 225 -5.47 -26.55 -16.13
N LEU A 226 -5.63 -27.87 -16.01
CA LEU A 226 -4.59 -28.72 -15.43
C LEU A 226 -3.32 -28.72 -16.30
N GLN A 227 -3.46 -28.78 -17.63
CA GLN A 227 -2.32 -28.66 -18.54
C GLN A 227 -1.64 -27.28 -18.48
N GLU A 228 -2.41 -26.19 -18.37
CA GLU A 228 -1.87 -24.84 -18.22
C GLU A 228 -1.12 -24.63 -16.90
N ILE A 229 -1.65 -25.17 -15.79
CA ILE A 229 -0.99 -25.15 -14.49
C ILE A 229 0.30 -25.99 -14.51
N GLU A 230 0.33 -27.08 -15.27
CA GLU A 230 1.52 -27.94 -15.41
C GLU A 230 2.60 -27.29 -16.30
N LEU A 231 2.20 -26.53 -17.32
CA LEU A 231 3.11 -25.80 -18.22
C LEU A 231 3.68 -24.51 -17.60
N HIS A 232 2.95 -23.85 -16.69
CA HIS A 232 3.34 -22.54 -16.15
C HIS A 232 3.51 -22.48 -14.62
N GLY A 233 3.20 -23.55 -13.89
CA GLY A 233 3.20 -23.55 -12.43
C GLY A 233 4.51 -24.00 -11.78
N ARG A 234 5.49 -23.10 -11.65
CA ARG A 234 6.44 -23.20 -10.53
C ARG A 234 5.69 -22.92 -9.22
N GLY A 235 5.38 -24.00 -8.50
CA GLY A 235 5.35 -24.03 -7.04
C GLY A 235 4.38 -23.07 -6.33
N LEU A 236 3.08 -23.32 -6.43
CA LEU A 236 2.16 -22.95 -5.34
C LEU A 236 1.71 -24.21 -4.64
N GLY A 237 2.06 -24.30 -3.35
CA GLY A 237 1.88 -25.48 -2.51
C GLY A 237 0.45 -26.01 -2.51
N ARG A 238 0.32 -27.33 -2.57
CA ARG A 238 -0.96 -28.05 -2.53
C ARG A 238 -1.77 -27.62 -1.28
N PRO A 239 -3.02 -27.13 -1.42
CA PRO A 239 -3.86 -26.92 -0.26
C PRO A 239 -4.29 -28.27 0.32
N ARG A 240 -4.19 -28.40 1.65
CA ARG A 240 -4.63 -29.57 2.41
C ARG A 240 -6.14 -29.76 2.24
N ARG A 241 -6.55 -31.00 1.92
CA ARG A 241 -7.95 -31.46 1.95
C ARG A 241 -8.52 -31.24 3.34
N GLY A 242 -9.57 -30.42 3.46
CA GLY A 242 -10.30 -30.26 4.72
C GLY A 242 -11.19 -29.02 4.88
N GLY A 243 -11.24 -28.09 3.92
CA GLY A 243 -12.06 -26.88 4.01
C GLY A 243 -13.42 -27.02 3.34
N SER A 244 -14.49 -27.00 4.14
CA SER A 244 -15.86 -26.72 3.71
C SER A 244 -15.92 -25.45 2.85
N MET A 245 -16.53 -25.52 1.66
CA MET A 245 -16.74 -24.35 0.80
C MET A 245 -17.69 -23.36 1.48
N ALA A 246 -17.15 -22.24 1.96
CA ALA A 246 -17.94 -21.09 2.37
C ALA A 246 -18.70 -20.54 1.16
N ARG A 247 -20.03 -20.61 1.21
CA ARG A 247 -20.91 -19.92 0.25
C ARG A 247 -20.82 -18.42 0.53
N VAL A 248 -20.10 -17.70 -0.33
CA VAL A 248 -20.15 -16.24 -0.37
C VAL A 248 -21.43 -15.83 -1.13
N ARG A 249 -22.39 -15.22 -0.44
CA ARG A 249 -23.52 -14.54 -1.08
C ARG A 249 -23.05 -13.13 -1.43
N PHE A 250 -22.91 -12.85 -2.73
CA PHE A 250 -22.83 -11.48 -3.20
C PHE A 250 -24.26 -10.94 -3.38
N GLN A 251 -24.55 -9.82 -2.74
CA GLN A 251 -25.82 -9.13 -2.83
C GLN A 251 -25.63 -7.99 -3.83
N CYS A 252 -26.02 -8.21 -5.09
CA CYS A 252 -26.02 -7.15 -6.11
C CYS A 252 -27.14 -6.15 -5.80
N SER A 253 -26.77 -4.92 -5.43
CA SER A 253 -27.71 -3.79 -5.42
C SER A 253 -27.78 -3.20 -6.83
N LEU A 254 -28.86 -3.47 -7.56
CA LEU A 254 -29.20 -2.78 -8.81
C LEU A 254 -29.82 -1.43 -8.47
N THR A 255 -29.06 -0.34 -8.64
CA THR A 255 -29.62 1.01 -8.71
C THR A 255 -30.17 1.25 -10.11
N ALA A 256 -31.50 1.19 -10.25
CA ALA A 256 -32.20 1.52 -11.48
C ALA A 256 -32.16 3.05 -11.70
N ASN A 257 -31.40 3.50 -12.71
CA ASN A 257 -31.51 4.86 -13.23
C ASN A 257 -32.78 4.94 -14.10
N ARG A 258 -33.78 5.66 -13.59
CA ARG A 258 -35.03 5.95 -14.29
C ARG A 258 -34.79 7.17 -15.19
N ALA A 259 -34.69 6.93 -16.50
CA ALA A 259 -34.71 7.98 -17.51
C ALA A 259 -36.05 8.73 -17.43
N GLY A 260 -36.00 10.04 -17.21
CA GLY A 260 -37.13 10.95 -17.33
C GLY A 260 -37.32 11.32 -18.80
N ASN A 261 -38.52 11.05 -19.31
CA ASN A 261 -39.10 11.80 -20.41
C ASN A 261 -39.85 12.98 -19.78
N ASP A 262 -39.46 14.20 -20.16
CA ASP A 262 -40.33 15.32 -20.53
C ASP A 262 -39.49 16.34 -21.31
#